data_AF-A0A9Q4KSE5-F1
#
_entry.id   AF-A0A9Q4KSE5-F1
#
_cell.length_a   1.000
_cell.length_b   1.000
_cell.length_c   1.000
_cell.angle_alpha   90.00
_cell.angle_beta   90.00
_cell.angle_gamma   90.00
#
_symmetry.space_group_name_H-M   'P 1'
#
loop_
_entity.id
_entity.type
_entity.pdbx_description
1 polymer ?
#
loop_
_entity_poly.entity_id
_entity_poly.type
_entity_poly.pdbx_seq_one_letter_code
_entity_poly.pdbx_strand_id
1 'polypeptide(L)'
;MLTLKKAVEIIDFTIKRKLEIRDGFINPQKPWNVGETNISGISMELGRILNEDVEILKIIRSQMVPKCKHPKKMRDYDGNGWYCMNCNWDL
;
A
#
# COMPACT_ATOMS: atom_id res chain seq x y z
N MET A 1 -10.68 17.53 -4.47
CA MET A 1 -11.49 16.41 -3.95
C MET A 1 -10.77 15.84 -2.72
N LEU A 2 -10.71 16.62 -1.63
CA LEU A 2 -9.69 16.47 -0.58
C LEU A 2 -9.84 15.23 0.31
N THR A 3 -11.08 14.80 0.56
CA THR A 3 -11.38 13.65 1.42
C THR A 3 -10.98 12.32 0.78
N LEU A 4 -11.19 12.19 -0.53
CA LEU A 4 -10.84 10.97 -1.27
C LEU A 4 -9.32 10.80 -1.41
N LYS A 5 -8.60 11.89 -1.70
CA LYS A 5 -7.13 11.89 -1.75
C LYS A 5 -6.52 11.55 -0.39
N LYS A 6 -6.99 12.18 0.69
CA LYS A 6 -6.59 11.83 2.06
C LYS A 6 -6.86 10.37 2.40
N ALA A 7 -8.00 9.83 1.98
CA ALA A 7 -8.31 8.41 2.20
C ALA A 7 -7.33 7.48 1.47
N VAL A 8 -6.95 7.81 0.22
CA VAL A 8 -5.94 7.06 -0.53
C VAL A 8 -4.57 7.15 0.12
N GLU A 9 -4.17 8.34 0.59
CA GLU A 9 -2.91 8.55 1.31
C GLU A 9 -2.86 7.73 2.62
N ILE A 10 -3.96 7.67 3.36
CA ILE A 10 -4.09 6.84 4.56
C ILE A 10 -3.94 5.35 4.21
N ILE A 11 -4.56 4.89 3.13
CA ILE A 11 -4.42 3.49 2.66
C ILE A 11 -2.98 3.21 2.26
N ASP A 12 -2.33 4.11 1.53
CA ASP A 12 -0.93 3.98 1.12
C ASP A 12 0.02 3.93 2.32
N PHE A 13 -0.19 4.80 3.31
CA PHE A 13 0.53 4.74 4.57
C PHE A 13 0.30 3.41 5.31
N THR A 14 -0.94 2.92 5.35
CA THR A 14 -1.29 1.68 6.04
C THR A 14 -0.65 0.47 5.38
N ILE A 15 -0.65 0.42 4.04
CA ILE A 15 0.05 -0.62 3.25
C ILE A 15 1.53 -0.61 3.59
N LYS A 16 2.18 0.57 3.53
CA LYS A 16 3.60 0.71 3.85
C LYS A 16 3.90 0.19 5.26
N ARG A 17 3.11 0.61 6.25
CA ARG A 17 3.32 0.22 7.65
C ARG A 17 3.14 -1.29 7.87
N LYS A 18 2.13 -1.90 7.24
CA LYS A 18 1.91 -3.36 7.32
C LYS A 18 3.07 -4.14 6.69
N LEU A 19 3.61 -3.68 5.57
CA LEU A 19 4.79 -4.29 4.94
C LEU A 19 6.02 -4.21 5.85
N GLU A 20 6.30 -3.05 6.45
CA GLU A 20 7.41 -2.90 7.40
C GLU A 20 7.29 -3.86 8.60
N ILE A 21 6.08 -4.01 9.15
CA ILE A 21 5.81 -4.92 10.26
C ILE A 21 6.00 -6.37 9.81
N ARG A 22 5.44 -6.74 8.65
CA ARG A 22 5.59 -8.08 8.05
C ARG A 22 7.06 -8.44 7.89
N ASP A 23 7.85 -7.52 7.34
CA ASP A 23 9.28 -7.74 7.11
C ASP A 23 10.04 -7.94 8.43
N GLY A 24 9.56 -7.34 9.52
CA GLY A 24 10.04 -7.63 10.88
C GLY A 24 9.71 -9.04 11.37
N PHE A 25 8.54 -9.59 11.03
CA PHE A 25 8.13 -10.94 11.42
C PHE A 25 8.81 -12.03 10.61
N ILE A 26 8.91 -11.87 9.29
CA ILE A 26 9.46 -12.92 8.41
C ILE A 26 10.99 -12.94 8.39
N ASN A 27 11.66 -11.93 8.96
CA ASN A 27 13.10 -11.86 8.97
C ASN A 27 13.68 -12.89 9.96
N PRO A 28 14.41 -13.92 9.49
CA PRO A 28 14.93 -14.98 10.34
C PRO A 28 16.12 -14.52 11.21
N GLN A 29 16.70 -13.35 10.93
CA GLN A 29 17.82 -12.79 11.68
C GLN A 29 17.36 -11.98 12.91
N LYS A 30 16.05 -11.80 13.10
CA LYS A 30 15.55 -11.07 14.27
C LYS A 30 15.72 -11.89 15.54
N PRO A 31 16.06 -11.28 16.70
CA PRO A 31 16.35 -12.03 17.93
C PRO A 31 15.22 -12.97 18.39
N TRP A 32 13.96 -12.60 18.12
CA TRP A 32 12.79 -13.41 18.44
C TRP A 32 12.49 -14.52 17.43
N ASN A 33 13.19 -14.57 16.30
CA ASN A 33 12.96 -15.52 15.20
C ASN A 33 14.10 -16.54 15.04
N VAL A 34 15.06 -16.55 15.97
CA VAL A 34 16.22 -17.45 15.98
C VAL A 34 16.02 -18.52 17.05
N GLY A 35 16.22 -19.79 16.69
CA GLY A 35 16.37 -20.91 17.64
C GLY A 35 15.09 -21.73 17.92
N GLU A 36 13.94 -21.09 18.15
CA GLU A 36 12.70 -21.82 18.46
C GLU A 36 11.82 -22.02 17.23
N THR A 37 11.68 -23.27 16.78
CA THR A 37 10.93 -23.64 15.57
C THR A 37 9.44 -23.28 15.66
N ASN A 38 8.86 -23.30 16.86
CA ASN A 38 7.47 -22.90 17.08
C ASN A 38 7.28 -21.39 16.88
N ILE A 39 8.23 -20.57 17.34
CA ILE A 39 8.15 -19.11 17.21
C ILE A 39 8.35 -18.70 15.76
N SER A 40 9.23 -19.37 15.01
CA SER A 40 9.40 -19.09 13.59
C SER A 40 8.17 -19.46 12.75
N GLY A 41 7.51 -20.58 13.05
CA GLY A 41 6.23 -20.93 12.45
C GLY A 41 5.14 -19.88 12.69
N ILE A 42 4.99 -19.42 13.94
CA ILE A 42 4.03 -18.36 14.30
C ILE A 42 4.38 -17.05 13.58
N SER A 43 5.65 -16.67 13.55
CA SER A 43 6.10 -15.43 12.90
C SER A 43 5.84 -15.43 11.39
N MET A 44 6.05 -16.56 10.73
CA MET A 44 5.73 -16.74 9.31
C MET A 44 4.22 -16.62 9.05
N GLU A 45 3.39 -17.21 9.91
CA GLU A 45 1.93 -17.14 9.77
C GLU A 45 1.39 -15.71 10.00
N LEU A 46 1.93 -14.98 10.98
CA LEU A 46 1.63 -13.56 11.16
C LEU A 46 2.05 -12.73 9.94
N GLY A 47 3.21 -13.03 9.35
CA GLY A 47 3.65 -12.42 8.11
C GLY A 47 2.69 -12.70 6.94
N ARG A 48 2.17 -13.91 6.85
CA ARG A 48 1.17 -14.32 5.84
C ARG A 48 -0.12 -13.51 5.98
N ILE A 49 -0.67 -13.41 7.19
CA ILE A 49 -1.90 -12.64 7.50
C ILE A 49 -1.71 -11.16 7.13
N LEU A 50 -0.57 -10.56 7.51
CA LEU A 50 -0.27 -9.17 7.15
C LEU A 50 -0.19 -8.96 5.63
N ASN A 51 0.25 -9.97 4.89
CA ASN A 51 0.29 -9.91 3.43
C ASN A 51 -1.11 -9.99 2.82
N GLU A 52 -2.02 -10.81 3.37
CA GLU A 52 -3.43 -10.86 2.95
C GLU A 52 -4.11 -9.49 3.18
N ASP A 53 -3.89 -8.88 4.33
CA ASP A 53 -4.38 -7.53 4.62
C ASP A 53 -3.88 -6.49 3.61
N VAL A 54 -2.60 -6.58 3.24
CA VAL A 54 -2.03 -5.69 2.21
C VAL A 54 -2.71 -5.88 0.87
N GLU A 55 -2.99 -7.11 0.45
CA GLU A 55 -3.69 -7.36 -0.82
C GLU A 55 -5.13 -6.84 -0.78
N ILE A 56 -5.85 -7.00 0.33
CA ILE A 56 -7.18 -6.41 0.52
C ILE A 56 -7.12 -4.88 0.41
N LEU A 57 -6.15 -4.24 1.07
CA LEU A 57 -5.97 -2.78 1.02
C LEU A 57 -5.64 -2.29 -0.40
N LYS A 58 -4.81 -3.02 -1.15
CA LYS A 58 -4.52 -2.72 -2.57
C LYS A 58 -5.77 -2.80 -3.43
N ILE A 59 -6.63 -3.80 -3.20
CA ILE A 59 -7.91 -3.94 -3.90
C ILE A 59 -8.80 -2.74 -3.57
N ILE A 60 -8.99 -2.40 -2.29
CA ILE A 60 -9.79 -1.23 -1.88
C ILE A 60 -9.26 0.04 -2.54
N ARG A 61 -7.95 0.28 -2.46
CA ARG A 61 -7.30 1.41 -3.13
C ARG A 61 -7.61 1.48 -4.62
N SER A 62 -7.58 0.34 -5.31
CA SER A 62 -7.84 0.26 -6.76
C SER A 62 -9.28 0.66 -7.13
N GLN A 63 -10.24 0.49 -6.21
CA GLN A 63 -11.63 0.92 -6.41
C GLN A 63 -11.81 2.42 -6.12
N MET A 64 -10.96 2.99 -5.28
CA MET A 64 -11.03 4.40 -4.89
C MET A 64 -10.29 5.34 -5.84
N VAL A 65 -9.24 4.87 -6.50
CA VAL A 65 -8.49 5.65 -7.50
C VAL A 65 -9.21 5.56 -8.85
N PRO A 66 -9.89 6.62 -9.31
CA PRO A 66 -10.60 6.62 -10.57
C PRO A 66 -9.59 6.50 -11.71
N LYS A 67 -9.90 5.63 -12.67
CA LYS A 67 -9.15 5.58 -13.93
C LYS A 67 -9.49 6.85 -14.71
N CYS A 68 -8.54 7.79 -14.79
CA CYS A 68 -8.70 8.99 -15.60
C CYS A 68 -9.02 8.59 -17.06
N LYS A 69 -10.21 8.98 -17.54
CA LYS A 69 -10.69 8.75 -18.91
C LYS A 69 -10.33 9.88 -19.88
N HIS A 70 -9.74 10.96 -19.39
CA HIS A 70 -9.38 12.10 -20.25
C HIS A 70 -8.32 11.71 -21.29
N PRO A 71 -8.37 12.32 -22.50
CA PRO A 71 -7.36 12.11 -23.54
C PRO A 71 -5.94 12.35 -23.01
N LYS A 72 -4.96 11.54 -23.45
CA LYS A 72 -3.55 11.69 -23.00
C LYS A 72 -2.98 13.09 -23.26
N LYS A 73 -3.48 13.80 -24.28
CA LYS A 73 -3.11 15.19 -24.61
C LYS A 73 -3.56 16.24 -23.56
N MET A 74 -4.44 15.85 -22.63
CA MET A 74 -4.87 16.68 -21.50
C MET A 74 -4.11 16.34 -20.21
N ARG A 75 -3.04 15.56 -20.31
CA ARG A 75 -2.15 15.30 -19.18
C ARG A 75 -1.05 16.34 -19.15
N ASP A 76 -0.65 16.70 -17.94
CA ASP A 76 0.49 17.57 -17.69
C ASP A 76 1.46 16.86 -16.73
N TYR A 77 2.70 17.35 -16.64
CA TYR A 77 3.76 16.78 -15.84
C TYR A 77 4.32 17.81 -14.85
N ASP A 78 4.14 17.56 -13.56
CA ASP A 78 4.53 18.50 -12.49
C ASP A 78 5.98 18.32 -11.99
N GLY A 79 6.78 17.49 -12.66
CA GLY A 79 8.13 17.12 -12.21
C GLY A 79 8.18 15.80 -11.43
N ASN A 80 7.09 15.41 -10.77
CA ASN A 80 7.00 14.19 -9.95
C ASN A 80 6.12 13.11 -10.57
N GLY A 81 5.20 13.49 -11.46
CA GLY A 81 4.33 12.53 -12.14
C GLY A 81 3.43 13.16 -13.20
N TRP A 82 2.84 12.29 -14.02
CA TRP A 82 1.81 12.69 -14.97
C TRP A 82 0.45 12.79 -14.26
N TYR A 83 -0.22 13.92 -14.39
CA TYR A 83 -1.59 14.12 -13.92
C TYR A 83 -2.52 14.55 -15.06
N CYS A 84 -3.83 14.50 -14.86
CA CYS A 84 -4.81 14.79 -15.90
C CYS A 84 -5.44 16.16 -15.64
N MET A 85 -5.01 17.21 -16.34
CA MET A 85 -5.54 18.58 -16.18
C MET A 85 -7.07 18.61 -16.14
N ASN A 86 -7.63 19.21 -15.10
CA ASN A 86 -9.08 19.28 -14.80
C ASN A 86 -9.72 17.91 -14.51
N CYS A 87 -8.97 16.95 -13.96
CA CYS A 87 -9.56 15.74 -13.42
C CYS A 87 -10.19 16.00 -12.06
N ASN A 88 -11.22 15.24 -11.71
CA ASN A 88 -11.70 15.12 -10.34
C ASN A 88 -10.60 14.67 -9.34
N TRP A 89 -9.50 14.12 -9.87
CA TRP A 89 -8.29 13.76 -9.14
C TRP A 89 -7.20 14.85 -9.16
N ASP A 90 -7.37 15.90 -9.95
CA ASP A 90 -6.56 17.10 -9.82
C ASP A 90 -7.08 17.85 -8.61
N LEU A 91 -6.18 18.11 -7.65
CA LEU A 91 -6.38 18.68 -6.31
C LEU A 91 -6.72 17.67 -5.21
#